data_AF-A0A2G2WE61-F1
#
_entry.id   AF-A0A2G2WE61-F1
#
_cell.length_a   1.000
_cell.length_b   1.000
_cell.length_c   1.000
_cell.angle_alpha   90.00
_cell.angle_beta   90.00
_cell.angle_gamma   90.00
#
_symmetry.space_group_name_H-M   'P 1'
#
loop_
_entity.id
_entity.type
_entity.pdbx_description
1 polymer ?
#
loop_
_entity_poly.entity_id
_entity_poly.type
_entity_poly.pdbx_seq_one_letter_code
_entity_poly.pdbx_strand_id
1 'polypeptide(L)'
;MSRRRFFGSSSEIQKLAKTLPTYLDMSTFLDQKVRTDWSTIEAYQDKTGNPFNVQYIEGIAQQTIGSLNCGPFVVAYAEYLSDGLQVPNNGLDAELLHKRYVALL
;
A
#
# COMPACT_ATOMS: atom_id res chain seq x y z
N MET A 1 -24.23 11.82 -19.67
CA MET A 1 -24.61 11.99 -18.26
C MET A 1 -23.84 10.99 -17.40
N SER A 2 -23.01 11.47 -16.48
CA SER A 2 -22.15 10.63 -15.65
C SER A 2 -22.95 9.95 -14.54
N ARG A 3 -23.03 8.62 -14.59
CA ARG A 3 -23.73 7.77 -13.62
C ARG A 3 -22.85 7.67 -12.36
N ARG A 4 -22.98 8.63 -11.44
CA ARG A 4 -22.39 8.53 -10.09
C ARG A 4 -22.96 7.29 -9.41
N ARG A 5 -22.18 6.21 -9.36
CA ARG A 5 -22.45 5.07 -8.47
C ARG A 5 -22.18 5.55 -7.05
N PHE A 6 -23.20 6.09 -6.39
CA PHE A 6 -23.18 6.16 -4.93
C PHE A 6 -23.36 4.73 -4.42
N PHE A 7 -22.25 4.06 -4.10
CA PHE A 7 -22.30 2.94 -3.18
C PHE A 7 -22.88 3.50 -1.88
N GLY A 8 -24.11 3.11 -1.54
CA GLY A 8 -24.67 3.41 -0.24
C GLY A 8 -23.72 2.84 0.80
N SER A 9 -23.02 3.71 1.53
CA SER A 9 -22.18 3.30 2.66
C SER A 9 -23.04 2.46 3.59
N SER A 10 -22.59 1.23 3.94
CA SER A 10 -23.29 0.37 4.90
C SER A 10 -23.67 1.18 6.14
N SER A 11 -24.87 0.96 6.67
CA SER A 11 -25.36 1.68 7.85
C SER A 11 -24.42 1.53 9.06
N GLU A 12 -23.65 0.44 9.12
CA GLU A 12 -22.61 0.18 10.11
C GLU A 12 -21.39 1.08 9.90
N ILE A 13 -20.94 1.27 8.66
CA ILE A 13 -19.82 2.15 8.31
C ILE A 13 -20.17 3.60 8.67
N GLN A 14 -21.40 4.03 8.41
CA GLN A 14 -21.86 5.37 8.79
C GLN A 14 -21.93 5.55 10.32
N LYS A 15 -22.31 4.51 11.06
CA LYS A 15 -22.32 4.55 12.54
C LYS A 15 -20.89 4.62 13.08
N LEU A 16 -20.00 3.77 12.59
CA LEU A 16 -18.58 3.76 12.99
C LEU A 16 -17.89 5.08 12.66
N ALA A 17 -18.11 5.64 11.48
CA ALA A 17 -17.53 6.94 11.09
C ALA A 17 -17.94 8.08 12.05
N LYS A 18 -19.11 7.98 12.69
CA LYS A 18 -19.59 8.96 13.67
C LYS A 18 -19.00 8.73 15.07
N THR A 19 -18.78 7.49 15.49
CA THR A 19 -18.32 7.16 16.85
C THR A 19 -16.80 7.09 16.98
N LEU A 20 -16.09 6.75 15.90
CA LEU A 20 -14.63 6.61 15.87
C LEU A 20 -13.89 7.87 16.35
N PRO A 21 -14.19 9.09 15.86
CA PRO A 21 -13.44 10.28 16.28
C PRO A 21 -13.53 10.53 17.79
N THR A 22 -14.72 10.41 18.37
CA THR A 22 -14.95 10.59 19.81
C THR A 22 -14.27 9.50 20.63
N TYR A 23 -14.32 8.25 20.17
CA TYR A 23 -13.62 7.15 20.83
C TYR A 23 -12.10 7.37 20.85
N LEU A 24 -11.52 7.76 19.70
CA LEU A 24 -10.08 8.01 19.58
C LEU A 24 -9.63 9.17 20.47
N ASP A 25 -10.42 10.25 20.54
CA ASP A 25 -10.19 11.40 21.41
C ASP A 25 -10.19 11.00 22.90
N MET A 26 -11.22 10.27 23.35
CA MET A 26 -11.30 9.80 24.75
C MET A 26 -10.22 8.79 25.12
N SER A 27 -9.81 7.95 24.17
CA SER A 27 -8.82 6.90 24.41
C SER A 27 -7.39 7.42 24.59
N THR A 28 -7.16 8.74 24.48
CA THR A 28 -5.82 9.37 24.45
C THR A 28 -4.91 8.82 23.35
N PHE A 29 -5.46 8.08 22.38
CA PHE A 29 -4.70 7.43 21.30
C PHE A 29 -3.90 8.44 20.48
N LEU A 30 -4.45 9.63 20.25
CA LEU A 30 -3.78 10.72 19.53
C LEU A 30 -2.82 11.52 20.43
N ASP A 31 -3.05 11.53 21.74
CA ASP A 31 -2.23 12.22 22.74
C ASP A 31 -0.99 11.42 23.12
N GLN A 32 -1.06 10.08 23.00
CA GLN A 32 0.05 9.18 23.18
C GLN A 32 1.04 9.31 22.01
N LYS A 33 1.77 10.43 22.00
CA LYS A 33 2.90 10.70 21.09
C LYS A 33 4.16 9.92 21.47
N VAL A 34 4.09 9.08 22.51
CA VAL A 34 5.16 8.15 22.85
C VAL A 34 5.28 7.19 21.68
N ARG A 35 6.38 7.31 20.95
CA ARG A 35 6.72 6.40 19.85
C ARG A 35 6.61 4.99 20.40
N THR A 36 5.74 4.16 19.81
CA THR A 36 5.64 2.75 20.18
C THR A 36 7.03 2.14 20.07
N ASP A 37 7.62 1.83 21.21
CA ASP A 37 8.92 1.18 21.27
C ASP A 37 8.70 -0.30 20.95
N TRP A 38 8.82 -0.64 19.68
CA TRP A 38 8.68 -2.01 19.19
C TRP A 38 9.60 -2.99 19.91
N SER A 39 10.73 -2.53 20.47
CA SER A 39 11.66 -3.38 21.22
C SER A 39 11.09 -3.87 22.56
N THR A 40 10.05 -3.21 23.09
CA THR A 40 9.37 -3.60 24.34
C THR A 40 8.32 -4.70 24.14
N ILE A 41 7.93 -5.00 22.89
CA ILE A 41 6.93 -6.02 22.57
C ILE A 41 7.62 -7.37 22.41
N GLU A 42 7.27 -8.37 23.23
CA GLU A 42 7.90 -9.72 23.25
C GLU A 42 8.00 -10.37 21.86
N ALA A 43 6.99 -10.20 21.00
CA ALA A 43 6.98 -10.73 19.63
C ALA A 43 8.05 -10.12 18.69
N TYR A 44 8.70 -9.04 19.10
CA TYR A 44 9.69 -8.30 18.32
C TYR A 44 11.02 -8.13 19.07
N GLN A 45 11.18 -8.69 20.28
CA GLN A 45 12.38 -8.53 21.11
C GLN A 45 13.64 -9.13 20.47
N ASP A 46 13.52 -10.21 19.69
CA ASP A 46 14.63 -10.87 19.00
C ASP A 46 14.99 -10.19 17.67
N LYS A 47 14.08 -9.36 17.13
CA LYS A 47 14.27 -8.62 15.88
C LYS A 47 15.08 -7.36 16.13
N THR A 48 16.37 -7.56 16.36
CA THR A 48 17.33 -6.46 16.52
C THR A 48 17.43 -5.68 15.20
N GLY A 49 16.78 -4.52 15.10
CA GLY A 49 16.72 -3.71 13.90
C GLY A 49 15.29 -3.44 13.42
N ASN A 50 15.00 -3.70 12.15
CA ASN A 50 13.65 -3.53 11.62
C ASN A 50 12.76 -4.72 12.07
N PRO A 51 11.63 -4.49 12.75
CA PRO A 51 10.72 -5.56 13.18
C PRO A 51 10.05 -6.31 12.01
N PHE A 52 10.11 -5.75 10.81
CA PHE A 52 9.56 -6.34 9.59
C PHE A 52 10.62 -7.10 8.79
N ASN A 53 10.23 -8.23 8.21
CA ASN A 53 11.04 -8.91 7.19
C ASN A 53 11.03 -8.06 5.92
N VAL A 54 12.05 -7.22 5.76
CA VAL A 54 12.25 -6.40 4.55
C VAL A 54 13.23 -7.10 3.64
N GLN A 55 12.83 -7.32 2.40
CA GLN A 55 13.69 -7.84 1.34
C GLN A 55 13.96 -6.74 0.32
N TYR A 56 15.23 -6.50 0.03
CA TYR A 56 15.65 -5.66 -1.08
C TYR A 56 15.89 -6.54 -2.30
N ILE A 57 15.23 -6.21 -3.40
CA ILE A 57 15.40 -6.91 -4.67
C ILE A 57 16.22 -6.01 -5.59
N GLU A 58 17.43 -6.46 -5.89
CA GLU A 58 18.35 -5.77 -6.81
C GLU A 58 18.17 -6.24 -8.26
N GLY A 59 18.70 -5.47 -9.20
CA GLY A 59 18.71 -5.85 -10.61
C GLY A 59 17.36 -5.73 -11.33
N ILE A 60 16.34 -5.20 -10.67
CA ILE A 60 15.05 -4.89 -11.31
C ILE A 60 15.25 -3.80 -12.36
N ALA A 61 14.63 -3.97 -13.52
CA ALA A 61 14.68 -2.98 -14.58
C ALA A 61 14.10 -1.62 -14.10
N GLN A 62 14.86 -0.56 -14.28
CA GLN A 62 14.42 0.78 -13.92
C GLN A 62 13.75 1.46 -15.10
N GLN A 63 12.78 2.32 -14.81
CA GLN A 63 12.24 3.23 -15.82
C GLN A 63 13.30 4.23 -16.27
N THR A 64 13.26 4.65 -17.54
CA THR A 64 14.14 5.70 -18.06
C THR A 64 13.93 7.00 -17.27
N ILE A 65 15.03 7.70 -16.98
CA ILE A 65 15.00 9.00 -16.30
C ILE A 65 14.07 9.97 -17.07
N GLY A 66 13.19 10.67 -16.35
CA GLY A 66 12.21 11.58 -16.92
C GLY A 66 10.87 10.93 -17.32
N SER A 67 10.71 9.61 -17.14
CA SER A 67 9.43 8.93 -17.34
C SER A 67 8.40 9.31 -16.26
N LEU A 68 7.18 9.66 -16.69
CA LEU A 68 6.03 9.92 -15.81
C LEU A 68 5.18 8.66 -15.54
N ASN A 69 5.61 7.49 -16.03
CA ASN A 69 4.86 6.23 -15.95
C ASN A 69 5.18 5.40 -14.70
N CYS A 70 5.60 6.02 -13.58
CA CYS A 70 5.98 5.27 -12.38
C CYS A 70 4.84 4.44 -11.79
N GLY A 71 3.59 4.93 -11.88
CA GLY A 71 2.40 4.24 -11.39
C GLY A 71 2.23 2.84 -11.99
N PRO A 72 2.09 2.71 -13.33
CA PRO A 72 1.99 1.41 -14.00
C PRO A 72 3.12 0.43 -13.66
N PHE A 73 4.36 0.90 -13.50
CA PHE A 73 5.48 0.03 -13.12
C PHE A 73 5.33 -0.50 -11.69
N VAL A 74 4.96 0.34 -10.73
CA VAL A 74 4.74 -0.07 -9.35
C VAL A 74 3.60 -1.09 -9.25
N VAL A 75 2.51 -0.87 -9.99
CA VAL A 75 1.37 -1.80 -10.02
C VAL A 75 1.80 -3.15 -10.62
N ALA A 76 2.55 -3.13 -11.72
CA ALA A 76 3.06 -4.37 -12.32
C ALA A 76 3.97 -5.14 -11.36
N TYR A 77 4.91 -4.48 -10.67
CA TYR A 77 5.77 -5.14 -9.69
C TYR A 77 4.99 -5.72 -8.51
N ALA A 78 3.98 -4.99 -8.01
CA ALA A 78 3.11 -5.50 -6.97
C ALA A 78 2.34 -6.74 -7.44
N GLU A 79 1.88 -6.77 -8.69
CA GLU A 79 1.19 -7.92 -9.29
C GLU A 79 2.11 -9.16 -9.34
N TYR A 80 3.31 -9.04 -9.91
CA TYR A 80 4.30 -10.13 -9.94
C TYR A 80 4.60 -10.69 -8.55
N LEU A 81 4.86 -9.81 -7.57
CA LEU A 81 5.17 -10.22 -6.20
C LEU A 81 3.96 -10.85 -5.49
N SER A 82 2.75 -10.40 -5.79
CA SER A 82 1.53 -10.98 -5.23
C SER A 82 1.30 -12.40 -5.73
N ASP A 83 1.65 -12.67 -6.99
CA ASP A 83 1.59 -14.00 -7.60
C ASP A 83 2.78 -14.90 -7.20
N GLY A 84 3.72 -14.39 -6.38
CA GLY A 84 4.95 -15.11 -6.01
C GLY A 84 5.94 -15.29 -7.17
N LEU A 85 5.78 -14.52 -8.24
CA LEU A 85 6.63 -14.56 -9.42
C LEU A 85 7.88 -13.69 -9.22
N GLN A 86 8.97 -14.09 -9.88
CA GLN A 86 10.16 -13.26 -9.92
C GLN A 86 9.89 -12.01 -10.75
N VAL A 87 10.29 -10.86 -10.22
CA VAL A 87 10.18 -9.59 -10.93
C VAL A 87 11.06 -9.64 -12.19
N PRO A 88 10.51 -9.32 -13.38
CA PRO A 88 11.29 -9.29 -14.61
C PRO A 88 12.44 -8.27 -14.54
N ASN A 89 13.63 -8.72 -14.94
CA ASN A 89 14.82 -7.87 -15.08
C ASN A 89 14.95 -7.25 -16.47
N ASN A 90 14.09 -7.66 -17.42
CA ASN A 90 13.90 -6.95 -18.67
C ASN A 90 12.96 -5.76 -18.43
N GLY A 91 13.20 -4.64 -19.13
CA GLY A 91 12.36 -3.45 -19.02
C GLY A 91 10.88 -3.77 -19.25
N LEU A 92 10.00 -3.23 -18.40
CA LEU A 92 8.57 -3.29 -18.60
C LEU A 92 8.14 -2.31 -19.69
N ASP A 93 7.28 -2.77 -20.60
CA ASP A 93 6.68 -1.90 -21.62
C ASP A 93 5.57 -1.06 -21.00
N ALA A 94 5.87 0.23 -20.80
CA ALA A 94 4.95 1.21 -20.24
C ALA A 94 3.66 1.35 -21.04
N GLU A 95 3.74 1.27 -22.38
CA GLU A 95 2.58 1.42 -23.26
C GLU A 95 1.66 0.21 -23.15
N LEU A 96 2.23 -0.99 -23.10
CA LEU A 96 1.48 -2.23 -22.91
C LEU A 96 0.79 -2.26 -21.55
N LEU A 97 1.50 -1.89 -20.48
CA LEU A 97 0.91 -1.77 -19.14
C LEU A 97 -0.22 -0.76 -19.10
N HIS A 98 -0.06 0.39 -19.77
CA HIS A 98 -1.11 1.40 -19.85
C HIS A 98 -2.35 0.85 -20.56
N LYS A 99 -2.20 0.19 -21.71
CA LYS A 99 -3.31 -0.43 -22.44
C LYS A 99 -4.03 -1.47 -21.59
N ARG A 100 -3.27 -2.31 -20.87
CA ARG A 100 -3.82 -3.34 -19.98
C ARG A 100 -4.63 -2.74 -18.85
N TYR A 101 -4.08 -1.77 -18.12
CA TYR A 101 -4.77 -1.16 -16.97
C TYR A 101 -5.95 -0.27 -17.38
N VAL A 102 -5.87 0.43 -18.52
CA VAL A 102 -7.02 1.16 -19.08
C VAL A 102 -8.16 0.20 -19.45
N ALA A 103 -7.85 -0.98 -19.99
CA ALA A 103 -8.88 -1.98 -20.30
C ALA A 103 -9.58 -2.57 -19.06
N LEU A 104 -8.98 -2.42 -17.87
CA LEU A 104 -9.53 -2.90 -16.59
C LEU A 104 -10.39 -1.83 -15.87
N LEU A 105 -10.42 -0.58 -16.35
CA LEU A 105 -11.20 0.54 -15.80
C LEU A 105 -12.53 0.75 -16.54
#